data_AF-A0A359LG67-F1
#
_entry.id   AF-A0A359LG67-F1
#
_cell.length_a   1.000
_cell.length_b   1.000
_cell.length_c   1.000
_cell.angle_alpha   90.00
_cell.angle_beta   90.00
_cell.angle_gamma   90.00
#
_symmetry.space_group_name_H-M   'P 1'
#
loop_
_entity.id
_entity.type
_entity.pdbx_description
1 polymer ?
#
loop_
_entity_poly.entity_id
_entity_poly.type
_entity_poly.pdbx_seq_one_letter_code
_entity_poly.pdbx_strand_id
1 'polypeptide(L)'
;MLGAGIKSDRTLGTSGKLSVSSTKRLTAQGQNLSGGDQIFTARSIDLSGSNTKASNIDLTAHLGDIKLTGTTINVDKIFKANTPQTLYTDQAKVTAAGFNVTAHNLSNVHGQISQLGDGDLTFKLPGWLDNTHGTIATRSRNFNISAKSLN
;
A
#
# COMPACT_ATOMS: atom_id res chain seq x y z
N MET A 1 -5.28 -17.71 0.12
CA MET A 1 -3.99 -17.23 0.66
C MET A 1 -2.97 -17.23 -0.47
N LEU A 2 -2.14 -16.20 -0.55
CA LEU A 2 -0.96 -16.11 -1.39
C LEU A 2 0.27 -16.02 -0.47
N GLY A 3 1.30 -16.81 -0.74
CA GLY A 3 2.41 -17.00 0.20
C GLY A 3 3.74 -17.24 -0.50
N ALA A 4 4.81 -16.60 -0.03
CA ALA A 4 6.19 -16.92 -0.39
C ALA A 4 7.10 -16.87 0.84
N GLY A 5 7.99 -17.85 1.01
CA GLY A 5 8.88 -17.87 2.17
C GLY A 5 8.23 -18.30 3.49
N ILE A 6 7.13 -19.06 3.42
CA ILE A 6 6.48 -19.66 4.59
C ILE A 6 7.28 -20.92 4.97
N LYS A 7 7.68 -21.03 6.23
CA LYS A 7 8.40 -22.19 6.77
C LYS A 7 7.47 -23.39 7.01
N SER A 8 8.04 -24.56 7.25
CA SER A 8 7.30 -25.80 7.55
C SER A 8 6.43 -25.69 8.82
N ASP A 9 6.83 -24.85 9.78
CA ASP A 9 6.07 -24.52 10.99
C ASP A 9 4.98 -23.46 10.77
N ARG A 10 4.74 -23.07 9.51
CA ARG A 10 3.78 -22.02 9.06
C ARG A 10 4.10 -20.60 9.51
N THR A 11 5.29 -20.36 10.07
CA THR A 11 5.77 -19.00 10.32
C THR A 11 6.31 -18.36 9.04
N LEU A 12 6.27 -17.03 8.97
CA LEU A 12 6.86 -16.28 7.85
C LEU A 12 8.39 -16.22 8.04
N GLY A 13 9.14 -16.67 7.05
CA GLY A 13 10.58 -16.48 6.98
C GLY A 13 10.97 -15.03 6.67
N THR A 14 12.27 -14.78 6.52
CA THR A 14 12.84 -13.46 6.20
C THR A 14 13.22 -13.32 4.71
N SER A 15 12.84 -14.30 3.90
CA SER A 15 13.12 -14.35 2.46
C SER A 15 11.92 -14.94 1.71
N GLY A 16 11.95 -14.87 0.38
CA GLY A 16 10.85 -15.35 -0.47
C GLY A 16 10.09 -14.20 -1.12
N LYS A 17 10.04 -14.23 -2.46
CA LYS A 17 9.41 -13.19 -3.28
C LYS A 17 8.07 -13.69 -3.80
N LEU A 18 7.01 -12.94 -3.56
CA LEU A 18 5.69 -13.19 -4.16
C LEU A 18 5.50 -12.21 -5.32
N SER A 19 5.38 -12.72 -6.55
CA SER A 19 5.10 -11.90 -7.74
C SER A 19 3.80 -12.34 -8.39
N VAL A 20 2.87 -11.42 -8.57
CA VAL A 20 1.54 -11.69 -9.16
C VAL A 20 1.27 -10.65 -10.22
N SER A 21 0.99 -11.09 -11.45
CA SER A 21 0.70 -10.20 -12.57
C SER A 21 -0.62 -10.55 -13.25
N SER A 22 -1.31 -9.55 -13.78
CA SER A 22 -2.54 -9.71 -14.57
C SER A 22 -2.67 -8.60 -15.60
N THR A 23 -3.17 -8.90 -16.79
CA THR A 23 -3.53 -7.85 -17.77
C THR A 23 -4.89 -7.21 -17.48
N LYS A 24 -5.63 -7.76 -16.51
CA LYS A 24 -6.94 -7.28 -16.06
C LYS A 24 -6.86 -6.81 -14.60
N ARG A 25 -8.00 -6.80 -13.90
CA ARG A 25 -8.04 -6.58 -12.46
C ARG A 25 -7.39 -7.76 -11.74
N LEU A 26 -6.49 -7.47 -10.79
CA LEU A 26 -5.98 -8.44 -9.83
C LEU A 26 -6.78 -8.31 -8.54
N THR A 27 -7.38 -9.39 -8.06
CA THR A 27 -8.11 -9.45 -6.79
C THR A 27 -7.42 -10.41 -5.84
N ALA A 28 -7.01 -9.94 -4.67
CA ALA A 28 -6.32 -10.75 -3.66
C ALA A 28 -6.70 -10.28 -2.25
N GLN A 29 -7.93 -10.59 -1.85
CA GLN A 29 -8.61 -10.08 -0.66
C GLN A 29 -8.42 -10.98 0.59
N GLY A 30 -7.57 -12.02 0.49
CA GLY A 30 -7.27 -12.93 1.59
C GLY A 30 -5.99 -12.55 2.33
N GLN A 31 -5.23 -13.55 2.77
CA GLN A 31 -3.86 -13.35 3.27
C GLN A 31 -2.86 -13.30 2.10
N ASN A 32 -2.02 -12.27 2.06
CA ASN A 32 -0.92 -12.11 1.09
C ASN A 32 0.39 -11.92 1.87
N LEU A 33 1.23 -12.95 1.92
CA LEU A 33 2.38 -12.98 2.83
C LEU A 33 3.67 -13.30 2.08
N SER A 34 4.71 -12.48 2.21
CA SER A 34 6.05 -12.81 1.73
C SER A 34 7.13 -12.48 2.76
N GLY A 35 8.11 -13.38 2.94
CA GLY A 35 9.25 -13.09 3.81
C GLY A 35 10.19 -12.02 3.25
N GLY A 36 10.20 -11.86 1.92
CA GLY A 36 10.89 -10.79 1.18
C GLY A 36 9.90 -9.88 0.46
N ASP A 37 10.14 -9.62 -0.83
CA ASP A 37 9.36 -8.68 -1.62
C ASP A 37 8.01 -9.24 -2.09
N GLN A 38 6.98 -8.38 -2.10
CA GLN A 38 5.69 -8.65 -2.71
C GLN A 38 5.42 -7.67 -3.85
N ILE A 39 5.30 -8.18 -5.08
CA ILE A 39 5.14 -7.36 -6.31
C ILE A 39 3.84 -7.73 -7.01
N PHE A 40 2.89 -6.80 -7.05
CA PHE A 40 1.60 -6.98 -7.71
C PHE A 40 1.48 -6.00 -8.86
N THR A 41 1.31 -6.50 -10.08
CA THR A 41 1.22 -5.68 -11.29
C THR A 41 -0.06 -5.99 -12.06
N ALA A 42 -0.91 -5.00 -12.29
CA ALA A 42 -2.20 -5.24 -12.94
C ALA A 42 -2.75 -4.03 -13.71
N ARG A 43 -3.87 -4.21 -14.43
CA ARG A 43 -4.63 -3.06 -14.94
C ARG A 43 -5.17 -2.20 -13.78
N SER A 44 -5.73 -2.88 -12.78
CA SER A 44 -6.14 -2.33 -11.48
C SER A 44 -5.95 -3.39 -10.40
N ILE A 45 -5.77 -2.97 -9.16
CA ILE A 45 -5.48 -3.87 -8.03
C ILE A 45 -6.57 -3.71 -6.97
N ASP A 46 -7.06 -4.83 -6.47
CA ASP A 46 -8.06 -4.89 -5.39
C ASP A 46 -7.58 -5.86 -4.31
N LEU A 47 -7.07 -5.29 -3.22
CA LEU A 47 -6.67 -6.00 -2.01
C LEU A 47 -7.67 -5.78 -0.86
N SER A 48 -8.87 -5.25 -1.13
CA SER A 48 -9.81 -4.81 -0.10
C SER A 48 -10.07 -5.92 0.93
N GLY A 49 -10.07 -5.58 2.23
CA GLY A 49 -10.26 -6.54 3.33
C GLY A 49 -9.11 -7.54 3.55
N SER A 50 -8.01 -7.47 2.78
CA SER A 50 -6.87 -8.37 2.94
C SER A 50 -6.05 -8.09 4.21
N ASN A 51 -5.32 -9.13 4.64
CA ASN A 51 -4.17 -8.99 5.52
C ASN A 51 -2.90 -9.24 4.71
N THR A 52 -2.07 -8.21 4.57
CA THR A 52 -0.91 -8.25 3.69
C THR A 52 0.36 -7.90 4.46
N LYS A 53 1.41 -8.72 4.32
CA LYS A 53 2.70 -8.51 4.99
C LYS A 53 3.88 -8.88 4.09
N ALA A 54 4.88 -8.00 4.04
CA ALA A 54 6.11 -8.23 3.30
C ALA A 54 7.29 -7.40 3.84
N SER A 55 8.51 -7.72 3.42
CA SER A 55 9.65 -6.83 3.68
C SER A 55 9.55 -5.55 2.85
N ASN A 56 9.23 -5.68 1.56
CA ASN A 56 8.86 -4.58 0.67
C ASN A 56 7.57 -4.94 -0.07
N ILE A 57 6.75 -3.93 -0.38
CA ILE A 57 5.58 -4.08 -1.25
C ILE A 57 5.70 -3.13 -2.43
N ASP A 58 5.48 -3.62 -3.65
CA ASP A 58 5.30 -2.82 -4.86
C ASP A 58 3.95 -3.18 -5.50
N LEU A 59 3.00 -2.23 -5.43
CA LEU A 59 1.72 -2.32 -6.11
C LEU A 59 1.74 -1.38 -7.31
N THR A 60 1.59 -1.93 -8.52
CA THR A 60 1.55 -1.14 -9.75
C THR A 60 0.26 -1.44 -10.54
N ALA A 61 -0.62 -0.45 -10.60
CA ALA A 61 -1.79 -0.45 -11.48
C ALA A 61 -1.53 0.43 -12.72
N HIS A 62 -1.70 -0.12 -13.92
CA HIS A 62 -1.34 0.58 -15.15
C HIS A 62 -2.41 1.55 -15.67
N LEU A 63 -3.70 1.32 -15.38
CA LEU A 63 -4.79 2.11 -15.93
C LEU A 63 -5.85 2.50 -14.90
N GLY A 64 -6.02 1.71 -13.84
CA GLY A 64 -7.08 1.89 -12.86
C GLY A 64 -6.55 2.04 -11.44
N ASP A 65 -7.48 2.00 -10.51
CA ASP A 65 -7.23 2.22 -9.08
C ASP A 65 -6.40 1.11 -8.44
N ILE A 66 -5.85 1.46 -7.28
CA ILE A 66 -5.41 0.50 -6.25
C ILE A 66 -6.38 0.63 -5.08
N LYS A 67 -7.10 -0.46 -4.77
CA LYS A 67 -8.07 -0.52 -3.66
C LYS A 67 -7.49 -1.32 -2.50
N LEU A 68 -7.26 -0.64 -1.39
CA LEU A 68 -6.77 -1.19 -0.13
C LEU A 68 -7.79 -0.98 1.00
N THR A 69 -9.06 -0.76 0.65
CA THR A 69 -10.13 -0.46 1.60
C THR A 69 -10.25 -1.56 2.66
N GLY A 70 -10.27 -1.18 3.93
CA GLY A 70 -10.41 -2.12 5.06
C GLY A 70 -9.23 -3.11 5.22
N THR A 71 -8.08 -2.85 4.59
CA THR A 71 -6.91 -3.74 4.70
C THR A 71 -6.14 -3.52 5.98
N THR A 72 -5.40 -4.55 6.40
CA THR A 72 -4.23 -4.39 7.29
C THR A 72 -2.97 -4.72 6.51
N ILE A 73 -2.10 -3.73 6.32
CA ILE A 73 -0.85 -3.85 5.57
C ILE A 73 0.31 -3.49 6.49
N ASN A 74 1.23 -4.44 6.68
CA ASN A 74 2.46 -4.24 7.45
C ASN A 74 3.67 -4.47 6.54
N VAL A 75 4.50 -3.45 6.36
CA VAL A 75 5.70 -3.51 5.53
C VAL A 75 6.92 -3.16 6.36
N ASP A 76 7.93 -4.03 6.37
CA ASP A 76 9.10 -3.79 7.23
C ASP A 76 9.94 -2.60 6.75
N LYS A 77 10.01 -2.41 5.43
CA LYS A 77 10.82 -1.39 4.78
C LYS A 77 9.94 -0.43 3.97
N ILE A 78 9.82 -0.65 2.66
CA ILE A 78 9.17 0.30 1.76
C ILE A 78 7.84 -0.24 1.27
N PHE A 79 6.78 0.53 1.52
CA PHE A 79 5.50 0.37 0.82
C PHE A 79 5.49 1.29 -0.41
N LYS A 80 5.34 0.71 -1.59
CA LYS A 80 5.22 1.42 -2.85
C LYS A 80 3.87 1.15 -3.51
N ALA A 81 3.21 2.22 -3.92
CA ALA A 81 1.97 2.16 -4.70
C ALA A 81 2.03 3.13 -5.87
N ASN A 82 1.78 2.64 -7.07
CA ASN A 82 1.75 3.41 -8.29
C ASN A 82 0.44 3.16 -9.06
N THR A 83 -0.35 4.21 -9.23
CA THR A 83 -1.58 4.19 -10.04
C THR A 83 -1.74 5.52 -10.76
N PRO A 84 -2.21 5.55 -12.03
CA PRO A 84 -2.58 6.79 -12.69
C PRO A 84 -3.92 7.35 -12.18
N GLN A 85 -4.63 6.63 -11.31
CA GLN A 85 -5.96 6.97 -10.81
C GLN A 85 -5.92 7.15 -9.28
N THR A 86 -6.87 6.57 -8.56
CA THR A 86 -7.01 6.75 -7.12
C THR A 86 -6.36 5.61 -6.35
N LEU A 87 -5.61 5.96 -5.31
CA LEU A 87 -5.25 5.03 -4.25
C LEU A 87 -6.30 5.14 -3.14
N TYR A 88 -7.03 4.06 -2.87
CA TYR A 88 -7.99 3.99 -1.77
C TYR A 88 -7.38 3.24 -0.59
N THR A 89 -7.21 3.93 0.54
CA THR A 89 -6.82 3.40 1.85
C THR A 89 -7.93 3.62 2.89
N ASP A 90 -9.18 3.78 2.45
CA ASP A 90 -10.32 4.00 3.34
C ASP A 90 -10.47 2.85 4.34
N GLN A 91 -10.63 3.15 5.63
CA GLN A 91 -10.70 2.17 6.71
C GLN A 91 -9.49 1.21 6.79
N ALA A 92 -8.41 1.47 6.04
CA ALA A 92 -7.22 0.65 6.03
C ALA A 92 -6.29 1.01 7.18
N LYS A 93 -5.41 0.08 7.56
CA LYS A 93 -4.24 0.33 8.39
C LYS A 93 -3.00 -0.04 7.59
N VAL A 94 -2.25 0.96 7.15
CA VAL A 94 -1.03 0.79 6.36
C VAL A 94 0.16 1.30 7.15
N THR A 95 1.08 0.40 7.50
CA THR A 95 2.28 0.73 8.27
C THR A 95 3.52 0.31 7.50
N ALA A 96 4.48 1.23 7.35
CA ALA A 96 5.76 0.97 6.70
C ALA A 96 6.88 1.81 7.32
N ALA A 97 8.14 1.40 7.18
CA ALA A 97 9.26 2.27 7.53
C ALA A 97 9.37 3.48 6.56
N GLY A 98 9.01 3.29 5.29
CA GLY A 98 8.94 4.36 4.30
C GLY A 98 7.85 4.14 3.26
N PHE A 99 7.38 5.24 2.67
CA PHE A 99 6.36 5.23 1.62
C PHE A 99 6.89 5.83 0.33
N ASN A 100 6.52 5.23 -0.80
CA ASN A 100 6.67 5.79 -2.13
C ASN A 100 5.34 5.68 -2.87
N VAL A 101 4.59 6.77 -2.94
CA VAL A 101 3.24 6.78 -3.50
C VAL A 101 3.18 7.74 -4.68
N THR A 102 2.79 7.19 -5.83
CA THR A 102 2.45 7.95 -7.04
C THR A 102 0.99 7.64 -7.38
N ALA A 103 0.12 8.63 -7.21
CA ALA A 103 -1.30 8.53 -7.50
C ALA A 103 -1.84 9.85 -8.03
N HIS A 104 -2.96 9.82 -8.76
CA HIS A 104 -3.67 11.06 -9.10
C HIS A 104 -4.42 11.59 -7.87
N ASN A 105 -5.12 10.71 -7.16
CA ASN A 105 -5.86 11.01 -5.93
C ASN A 105 -5.48 10.02 -4.82
N LEU A 106 -5.68 10.44 -3.57
CA LEU A 106 -5.59 9.57 -2.40
C LEU A 106 -6.84 9.75 -1.54
N SER A 107 -7.56 8.65 -1.32
CA SER A 107 -8.65 8.55 -0.35
C SER A 107 -8.17 7.76 0.85
N ASN A 108 -8.17 8.37 2.03
CA ASN A 108 -7.79 7.79 3.31
C ASN A 108 -8.90 8.03 4.35
N VAL A 109 -10.17 7.95 3.93
CA VAL A 109 -11.33 8.23 4.77
C VAL A 109 -11.46 7.15 5.85
N HIS A 110 -11.47 7.55 7.12
CA HIS A 110 -11.35 6.64 8.26
C HIS A 110 -10.12 5.70 8.24
N GLY A 111 -9.14 5.98 7.35
CA GLY A 111 -7.93 5.18 7.19
C GLY A 111 -6.78 5.64 8.07
N GLN A 112 -5.76 4.80 8.21
CA GLN A 112 -4.55 5.07 8.97
C GLN A 112 -3.32 4.73 8.13
N ILE A 113 -2.53 5.75 7.80
CA ILE A 113 -1.21 5.61 7.18
C ILE A 113 -0.17 5.98 8.23
N SER A 114 0.73 5.06 8.58
CA SER A 114 1.76 5.28 9.59
C SER A 114 3.16 4.98 9.04
N GLN A 115 3.93 6.05 8.84
CA GLN A 115 5.35 5.93 8.53
C GLN A 115 6.17 5.88 9.82
N LEU A 116 6.84 4.74 10.03
CA LEU A 116 7.62 4.50 11.25
C LEU A 116 9.05 5.02 11.15
N GLY A 117 9.61 5.13 9.95
CA GLY A 117 10.95 5.65 9.69
C GLY A 117 10.99 7.17 9.52
N ASP A 118 12.20 7.72 9.55
CA ASP A 118 12.48 9.17 9.56
C ASP A 118 12.74 9.77 8.16
N GLY A 119 12.66 8.95 7.11
CA GLY A 119 12.74 9.40 5.72
C GLY A 119 11.63 10.38 5.37
N ASP A 120 11.87 11.26 4.40
CA ASP A 120 10.87 12.24 4.01
C ASP A 120 9.62 11.57 3.45
N LEU A 121 8.46 12.14 3.76
CA LEU A 121 7.18 11.71 3.22
C LEU A 121 6.62 12.81 2.34
N THR A 122 6.37 12.52 1.07
CA THR A 122 5.77 13.46 0.12
C THR A 122 4.58 12.83 -0.57
N PHE A 123 3.42 13.47 -0.48
CA PHE A 123 2.27 13.19 -1.33
C PHE A 123 2.12 14.32 -2.35
N LYS A 124 2.52 14.05 -3.60
CA LYS A 124 2.32 14.98 -4.73
C LYS A 124 1.19 14.44 -5.61
N LEU A 125 -0.01 14.94 -5.37
CA LEU A 125 -1.26 14.47 -5.97
C LEU A 125 -1.76 15.53 -6.97
N PRO A 126 -1.79 15.24 -8.28
CA PRO A 126 -2.38 16.14 -9.27
C PRO A 126 -3.86 16.49 -9.02
N GLY A 127 -4.60 15.59 -8.36
CA GLY A 127 -5.98 15.76 -7.96
C GLY A 127 -6.09 16.10 -6.48
N TRP A 128 -6.73 15.22 -5.71
CA TRP A 128 -7.13 15.52 -4.33
C TRP A 128 -6.59 14.52 -3.31
N LEU A 129 -6.52 14.99 -2.06
CA LEU A 129 -6.39 14.17 -0.87
C LEU A 129 -7.68 14.28 -0.07
N ASP A 130 -8.30 13.15 0.26
CA ASP A 130 -9.37 13.07 1.24
C ASP A 130 -8.88 12.23 2.42
N ASN A 131 -8.65 12.89 3.55
CA ASN A 131 -8.27 12.30 4.82
C ASN A 131 -9.37 12.57 5.88
N THR A 132 -10.63 12.71 5.44
CA THR A 132 -11.78 12.91 6.33
C THR A 132 -11.87 11.81 7.37
N HIS A 133 -11.81 12.17 8.65
CA HIS A 133 -11.73 11.23 9.79
C HIS A 133 -10.59 10.20 9.70
N GLY A 134 -9.62 10.42 8.82
CA GLY A 134 -8.43 9.59 8.63
C GLY A 134 -7.22 10.14 9.40
N THR A 135 -6.15 9.36 9.43
CA THR A 135 -4.88 9.74 10.04
C THR A 135 -3.73 9.42 9.11
N ILE A 136 -2.86 10.41 8.91
CA ILE A 136 -1.53 10.22 8.32
C ILE A 136 -0.52 10.62 9.40
N ALA A 137 0.14 9.62 9.99
CA ALA A 137 1.14 9.80 11.02
C ALA A 137 2.52 9.46 10.45
N THR A 138 3.52 10.31 10.69
CA THR A 138 4.85 10.11 10.15
C THR A 138 5.92 10.55 11.15
N ARG A 139 7.05 9.83 11.16
CA ARG A 139 8.29 10.26 11.83
C ARG A 139 9.27 10.97 10.90
N SER A 140 8.83 11.28 9.67
CA SER A 140 9.64 11.92 8.64
C SER A 140 10.28 13.22 9.11
N ARG A 141 11.53 13.46 8.70
CA ARG A 141 12.19 14.77 8.84
C ARG A 141 11.41 15.87 8.14
N ASN A 142 10.94 15.61 6.91
CA ASN A 142 10.06 16.51 6.17
C ASN A 142 8.77 15.80 5.76
N PHE A 143 7.64 16.44 6.00
CA PHE A 143 6.33 15.98 5.54
C PHE A 143 5.71 17.03 4.60
N ASN A 144 5.52 16.67 3.33
CA ASN A 144 4.99 17.56 2.30
C ASN A 144 3.74 16.96 1.66
N ILE A 145 2.67 17.76 1.56
CA ILE A 145 1.49 17.42 0.78
C ILE A 145 1.24 18.53 -0.24
N SER A 146 1.08 18.15 -1.51
CA SER A 146 0.62 19.02 -2.58
C SER A 146 -0.54 18.33 -3.28
N ALA A 147 -1.71 18.95 -3.23
CA ALA A 147 -2.93 18.52 -3.89
C ALA A 147 -3.73 19.75 -4.34
N LYS A 148 -4.61 19.60 -5.34
CA LYS A 148 -5.54 20.66 -5.73
C LYS A 148 -6.59 20.94 -4.66
N SER A 149 -6.98 19.92 -3.90
CA SER A 149 -7.87 20.06 -2.75
C SER A 149 -7.51 19.06 -1.66
N LEU A 150 -7.73 19.45 -0.42
CA LEU A 150 -7.52 18.65 0.78
C LEU A 150 -8.80 18.66 1.62
N ASN A 151 -9.30 17.47 1.96
CA ASN A 151 -10.36 17.26 2.95
C ASN A 151 -9.84 16.40 4.10
#